data_AF-A0A2R7NPE8-F1
#
_entry.id   AF-A0A2R7NPE8-F1
#
_cell.length_a   1.000
_cell.length_b   1.000
_cell.length_c   1.000
_cell.angle_alpha   90.00
_cell.angle_beta   90.00
_cell.angle_gamma   90.00
#
_symmetry.space_group_name_H-M   'P 1'
#
loop_
_entity.id
_entity.type
_entity.pdbx_description
1 polymer ?
#
loop_
_entity_poly.entity_id
_entity_poly.type
_entity_poly.pdbx_seq_one_letter_code
_entity_poly.pdbx_strand_id
1 'polypeptide(L)'
;MAPQKVAVIGAGWAGMAAAIAHRQAGRQVTVFEAARTVGGRARAVPGVLPDGTAATLDNGQHILIGAYTESLRLMRLVGIDPA
;
A
#
# COMPACT_ATOMS: atom_id res chain seq x y z
N MET A 1 -18.63 3.40 -24.52
CA MET A 1 -18.10 4.64 -23.89
C MET A 1 -16.69 4.36 -23.40
N ALA A 2 -15.72 5.26 -23.60
CA ALA A 2 -14.36 5.04 -23.10
C ALA A 2 -14.34 5.04 -21.55
N PRO A 3 -13.51 4.21 -20.90
CA PRO A 3 -13.45 4.18 -19.44
C PRO A 3 -12.99 5.54 -18.90
N GLN A 4 -13.65 6.02 -17.83
CA GLN A 4 -13.23 7.25 -17.15
C GLN A 4 -11.80 7.08 -16.63
N LYS A 5 -10.94 8.07 -16.87
CA LYS A 5 -9.55 8.10 -16.41
C LYS A 5 -9.45 8.77 -15.05
N VAL A 6 -8.70 8.16 -14.13
CA VAL A 6 -8.48 8.66 -12.76
C VAL A 6 -6.99 8.72 -12.49
N ALA A 7 -6.52 9.88 -12.04
CA ALA A 7 -5.18 10.06 -11.50
C ALA A 7 -5.24 10.00 -9.96
N VAL A 8 -4.41 9.14 -9.36
CA VAL A 8 -4.21 9.08 -7.91
C VAL A 8 -2.81 9.60 -7.61
N ILE A 9 -2.71 10.59 -6.73
CA ILE A 9 -1.43 11.20 -6.34
C ILE A 9 -1.01 10.64 -4.97
N GLY A 10 0.10 9.91 -4.96
CA GLY A 10 0.66 9.17 -3.83
C GLY A 10 0.36 7.68 -3.89
N ALA A 11 1.41 6.84 -3.85
CA ALA A 11 1.34 5.37 -3.76
C ALA A 11 1.54 4.87 -2.32
N GLY A 12 1.02 5.63 -1.34
CA GLY A 12 0.82 5.13 0.02
C GLY A 12 -0.47 4.33 0.16
N TRP A 13 -0.75 3.81 1.36
CA TRP A 13 -1.94 2.99 1.63
C TRP A 13 -3.26 3.62 1.19
N ALA A 14 -3.48 4.90 1.49
CA ALA A 14 -4.70 5.61 1.10
C ALA A 14 -4.85 5.73 -0.43
N GLY A 15 -3.75 6.06 -1.13
CA GLY A 15 -3.75 6.16 -2.59
C GLY A 15 -3.99 4.81 -3.26
N MET A 16 -3.32 3.76 -2.78
CA MET A 16 -3.54 2.41 -3.30
C MET A 16 -4.96 1.91 -3.02
N ALA A 17 -5.54 2.20 -1.86
CA ALA A 17 -6.94 1.90 -1.58
C ALA A 17 -7.91 2.61 -2.54
N ALA A 18 -7.69 3.90 -2.81
CA ALA A 18 -8.47 4.66 -3.79
C ALA A 18 -8.31 4.09 -5.21
N ALA A 19 -7.08 3.73 -5.60
CA ALA A 19 -6.79 3.14 -6.90
C ALA A 19 -7.53 1.82 -7.10
N ILE A 20 -7.52 0.94 -6.09
CA ILE A 20 -8.25 -0.33 -6.11
C ILE A 20 -9.75 -0.09 -6.24
N ALA A 21 -10.32 0.81 -5.42
CA ALA A 21 -11.75 1.13 -5.47
C ALA A 21 -12.19 1.64 -6.86
N HIS A 22 -11.42 2.57 -7.45
CA HIS A 22 -11.70 3.05 -8.80
C HIS A 22 -11.52 1.97 -9.87
N ARG A 23 -10.53 1.09 -9.72
CA ARG A 23 -10.31 -0.02 -10.66
C ARG A 23 -11.43 -1.05 -10.62
N GLN A 24 -11.98 -1.34 -9.44
CA GLN A 24 -13.17 -2.20 -9.27
C GLN A 24 -14.42 -1.57 -9.89
N ALA A 25 -14.52 -0.24 -9.84
CA ALA A 25 -15.58 0.52 -10.53
C ALA A 25 -15.39 0.62 -12.07
N GLY A 26 -14.47 -0.15 -12.66
CA GLY A 26 -14.27 -0.21 -14.12
C GLY A 26 -13.53 0.98 -14.72
N ARG A 27 -12.87 1.81 -13.91
CA ARG A 27 -12.14 3.00 -14.37
C ARG A 27 -10.70 2.66 -14.75
N GLN A 28 -10.11 3.46 -15.63
CA GLN A 28 -8.68 3.41 -15.93
C GLN A 28 -7.94 4.27 -14.91
N VAL A 29 -7.07 3.65 -14.10
CA VAL A 29 -6.38 4.33 -13.01
C VAL A 29 -4.89 4.46 -13.31
N THR A 30 -4.33 5.64 -13.07
CA THR A 30 -2.89 5.89 -13.06
C THR A 30 -2.49 6.44 -11.69
N VAL A 31 -1.47 5.84 -11.07
CA VAL A 31 -0.95 6.27 -9.77
C VAL A 31 0.39 6.97 -9.99
N PHE A 32 0.56 8.15 -9.38
CA PHE A 32 1.78 8.93 -9.42
C PHE A 32 2.40 8.96 -8.03
N GLU A 33 3.68 8.62 -7.90
CA GLU A 33 4.42 8.65 -6.63
C GLU A 33 5.70 9.46 -6.82
N ALA A 34 6.03 10.30 -5.85
CA ALA A 34 7.23 11.13 -5.87
C ALA A 34 8.47 10.35 -5.42
N ALA A 35 8.30 9.40 -4.50
CA ALA A 35 9.35 8.55 -3.98
C ALA A 35 9.75 7.44 -4.96
N ARG A 36 10.97 6.91 -4.79
CA ARG A 36 11.47 5.74 -5.54
C ARG A 36 10.83 4.43 -5.08
N THR A 37 10.16 4.43 -3.94
CA THR A 37 9.52 3.26 -3.34
C THR A 37 8.09 3.60 -2.92
N VAL A 38 7.19 2.65 -3.13
CA VAL A 38 5.79 2.74 -2.72
C VAL A 38 5.61 2.46 -1.22
N GLY A 39 4.40 2.65 -0.71
CA GLY A 39 4.03 2.39 0.70
C GLY A 39 3.91 3.67 1.54
N GLY A 40 4.55 4.76 1.10
CA GLY A 40 4.47 6.07 1.76
C GLY A 40 4.99 5.97 3.19
N ARG A 41 4.11 6.23 4.16
CA ARG A 41 4.45 6.18 5.60
C ARG A 41 4.52 4.76 6.16
N ALA A 42 3.99 3.74 5.50
CA ALA A 42 4.04 2.35 5.95
C ALA A 42 4.68 1.49 4.85
N ARG A 43 6.01 1.45 4.87
CA ARG A 43 6.87 0.79 3.88
C ARG A 43 7.98 0.00 4.56
N ALA A 44 8.42 -1.05 3.88
CA ALA A 44 9.62 -1.79 4.24
C ALA A 44 10.90 -0.97 3.99
N VAL A 45 11.83 -1.03 4.93
CA VAL A 45 13.15 -0.40 4.88
C VAL A 45 14.21 -1.47 5.09
N PRO A 46 14.99 -1.82 4.06
CA PRO A 46 16.14 -2.69 4.24
C PRO A 46 17.16 -2.05 5.19
N GLY A 47 17.68 -2.84 6.11
CA GLY A 47 18.68 -2.42 7.09
C GLY A 47 19.61 -3.57 7.46
N VAL A 48 20.62 -3.24 8.26
CA VAL A 48 21.57 -4.21 8.84
C VAL A 48 21.60 -3.96 10.34
N LEU A 49 21.38 -5.02 11.12
CA LEU A 49 21.43 -4.99 12.57
C LEU A 49 22.89 -4.86 13.07
N PRO A 50 23.13 -4.48 14.34
CA PRO A 50 24.50 -4.29 14.86
C PRO A 50 25.42 -5.51 14.75
N ASP A 51 24.85 -6.72 14.69
CA ASP A 51 25.57 -7.98 14.52
C ASP A 51 25.89 -8.32 13.05
N GLY A 52 25.52 -7.45 12.10
CA GLY A 52 25.71 -7.65 10.67
C GLY A 52 24.55 -8.37 9.98
N THR A 53 23.50 -8.78 10.70
CA THR A 53 22.36 -9.50 10.12
C THR A 53 21.50 -8.55 9.27
N ALA A 54 21.20 -8.96 8.03
CA ALA A 54 20.27 -8.23 7.17
C ALA A 54 18.85 -8.30 7.75
N ALA A 55 18.16 -7.16 7.81
CA ALA A 55 16.80 -7.06 8.33
C ALA A 55 15.93 -6.19 7.43
N THR A 56 14.62 -6.50 7.42
CA THR A 56 13.60 -5.61 6.86
C THR A 56 12.91 -4.92 8.02
N LEU A 57 13.09 -3.62 8.11
CA LEU A 57 12.52 -2.78 9.16
C LEU A 57 11.24 -2.12 8.65
N ASP A 58 10.33 -1.83 9.56
CA ASP A 58 9.24 -0.90 9.27
C ASP A 58 9.72 0.54 9.49
N ASN A 59 9.32 1.47 8.62
CA ASN A 59 9.72 2.88 8.68
C ASN A 59 8.94 3.72 9.71
N GLY A 60 8.09 3.14 10.55
CA GLY A 60 7.38 3.89 11.59
C GLY A 60 6.69 3.02 12.63
N GLN A 61 5.98 3.67 13.54
CA GLN A 61 5.17 3.03 14.58
C GLN A 61 3.73 2.89 14.09
N HIS A 62 3.46 1.87 13.27
CA HIS A 62 2.10 1.54 12.83
C HIS A 62 1.69 0.21 13.45
N ILE A 63 0.48 0.15 13.97
CA ILE A 63 -0.10 -1.07 14.52
C ILE A 63 -1.22 -1.51 13.57
N LEU A 64 -1.23 -2.78 13.20
CA LEU A 64 -2.34 -3.43 12.53
C LEU A 64 -2.92 -4.49 13.46
N ILE A 65 -4.15 -4.28 13.94
CA ILE A 65 -4.87 -5.24 14.79
C ILE A 65 -6.15 -5.73 14.13
N GLY A 66 -6.74 -6.80 14.67
CA GLY A 66 -7.97 -7.42 14.15
C GLY A 66 -9.16 -6.48 13.96
N ALA A 67 -9.21 -5.36 14.69
CA ALA A 67 -10.27 -4.35 14.55
C ALA A 67 -10.20 -3.55 13.23
N TYR A 68 -9.09 -3.61 12.49
CA TYR A 68 -8.84 -2.77 11.31
C TYR A 68 -9.41 -3.45 10.07
N THR A 69 -10.71 -3.73 10.11
CA THR A 69 -11.42 -4.61 9.18
C THR A 69 -11.22 -4.22 7.71
N GLU A 70 -11.23 -2.92 7.38
CA GLU A 70 -11.02 -2.45 6.01
C GLU A 70 -9.58 -2.64 5.52
N SER A 71 -8.58 -2.42 6.36
CA SER A 71 -7.18 -2.72 6.00
C SER A 71 -6.99 -4.22 5.74
N LEU A 72 -7.53 -5.06 6.63
CA LEU A 72 -7.46 -6.52 6.49
C LEU A 72 -8.25 -7.00 5.26
N ARG A 73 -9.40 -6.38 4.97
CA ARG A 73 -10.17 -6.66 3.74
C ARG A 73 -9.38 -6.29 2.50
N LEU A 74 -8.69 -5.15 2.51
CA LEU A 74 -7.88 -4.69 1.39
C LEU A 74 -6.70 -5.63 1.13
N MET A 75 -6.03 -6.11 2.18
CA MET A 75 -4.97 -7.13 2.07
C MET A 75 -5.47 -8.40 1.37
N ARG A 76 -6.59 -8.96 1.85
CA ARG A 76 -7.22 -10.14 1.23
C ARG A 76 -7.61 -9.89 -0.22
N LEU A 77 -8.13 -8.70 -0.53
CA LEU A 77 -8.54 -8.34 -1.88
C LEU A 77 -7.37 -8.34 -2.88
N VAL A 78 -6.16 -8.01 -2.43
CA VAL A 78 -4.95 -8.06 -3.26
C VAL A 78 -4.18 -9.38 -3.13
N GLY A 79 -4.79 -10.41 -2.52
CA GLY A 79 -4.22 -11.75 -2.40
C GLY A 79 -3.20 -11.93 -1.27
N ILE A 80 -3.17 -11.01 -0.29
CA ILE A 80 -2.32 -11.12 0.89
C ILE A 80 -3.13 -11.69 2.06
N ASP A 81 -2.63 -12.75 2.67
CA ASP A 81 -3.20 -13.31 3.90
C ASP A 81 -2.72 -12.47 5.12
N PRO A 82 -3.64 -11.87 5.89
CA PRO A 82 -3.28 -11.15 7.11
C PRO A 82 -3.25 -12.01 8.38
N ALA A 83 -3.43 -13.34 8.27
CA ALA A 83 -3.38 -14.29 9.39
C ALA A 83 -1.97 -14.83 9.68
#